data_AF-A0A6I3FHS3-F1
#
_entry.id   AF-A0A6I3FHS3-F1
#
_cell.length_a   1.000
_cell.length_b   1.000
_cell.length_c   1.000
_cell.angle_alpha   90.00
_cell.angle_beta   90.00
_cell.angle_gamma   90.00
#
_symmetry.space_group_name_H-M   'P 1'
#
loop_
_entity.id
_entity.type
_entity.pdbx_description
1 polymer ?
#
loop_
_entity_poly.entity_id
_entity_poly.type
_entity_poly.pdbx_seq_one_letter_code
_entity_poly.pdbx_strand_id
1 'polypeptide(L)'
;MKLSTPAPKNRPRVRRVSRVIRDIDPWSVFKVGLVFHLVLYFVVLISLVLLWNVAQSTGTIENVENFMESFGWETFSFEGGALFKNLSIFGLFMVILFTGLWVLIATIFNLITDLVGGIRVTVLEEEVRASDNPLVEAGVTEQ
;
A
#
# COMPACT_ATOMS: atom_id res chain seq x y z
N MET A 1 55.41 5.39 41.37
CA MET A 1 53.94 5.56 41.36
C MET A 1 53.49 5.51 39.91
N LYS A 2 52.99 4.36 39.43
CA LYS A 2 52.60 4.18 38.01
C LYS A 2 51.20 4.76 37.83
N LEU A 3 51.06 5.83 37.03
CA LEU A 3 49.75 6.35 36.64
C LEU A 3 49.10 5.34 35.68
N SER A 4 47.98 4.75 36.11
CA SER A 4 47.14 3.95 35.21
C SER A 4 46.26 4.91 34.42
N THR A 5 46.61 5.18 33.18
CA THR A 5 45.75 5.94 32.25
C THR A 5 44.48 5.12 31.97
N PRO A 6 43.28 5.64 32.21
CA PRO A 6 42.05 4.89 31.94
C PRO A 6 41.86 4.73 30.43
N ALA A 7 41.64 3.49 29.98
CA ALA A 7 41.38 3.17 28.58
C ALA A 7 40.11 3.88 28.07
N PRO A 8 40.09 4.36 26.81
CA PRO A 8 38.94 5.05 26.27
C PRO A 8 37.73 4.11 26.16
N LYS A 9 36.67 4.42 26.90
CA LYS A 9 35.37 3.73 26.84
C LYS A 9 34.77 3.92 25.44
N ASN A 10 34.85 2.89 24.59
CA ASN A 10 34.22 2.84 23.27
C ASN A 10 32.69 2.80 23.45
N ARG A 11 32.07 3.97 23.60
CA ARG A 11 30.60 4.11 23.61
C ARG A 11 30.14 4.07 22.15
N PRO A 12 29.12 3.27 21.79
CA PRO A 12 28.52 3.33 20.46
C PRO A 12 28.12 4.78 20.17
N ARG A 13 28.79 5.41 19.20
CA ARG A 13 28.44 6.76 18.77
C ARG A 13 27.29 6.61 17.80
N VAL A 14 26.06 6.67 18.30
CA VAL A 14 24.86 6.72 17.46
C VAL A 14 24.90 8.03 16.66
N ARG A 15 25.04 7.93 15.33
CA ARG A 15 25.05 9.09 14.45
C ARG A 15 23.60 9.45 14.12
N ARG A 16 23.15 10.57 14.66
CA ARG A 16 21.85 11.15 14.29
C ARG A 16 21.95 11.73 12.89
N VAL A 17 21.23 11.16 11.93
CA VAL A 17 21.09 11.67 10.57
C VAL A 17 19.65 12.13 10.39
N SER A 18 19.42 13.44 10.43
CA SER A 18 18.11 14.00 10.07
C SER A 18 17.95 13.99 8.56
N ARG A 19 16.98 13.25 8.04
CA ARG A 19 16.63 13.24 6.62
C ARG A 19 15.24 13.83 6.46
N VAL A 20 15.13 14.91 5.69
CA VAL A 20 13.83 15.53 5.38
C VAL A 20 13.20 14.73 4.24
N ILE A 21 12.01 14.19 4.47
CA ILE A 21 11.21 13.61 3.38
C ILE A 21 10.56 14.80 2.68
N ARG A 22 11.06 15.12 1.49
CA ARG A 22 10.66 16.33 0.77
C ARG A 22 9.47 16.10 -0.16
N ASP A 23 9.39 14.93 -0.82
CA ASP A 23 8.35 14.63 -1.81
C ASP A 23 7.99 13.14 -1.84
N ILE A 24 6.70 12.83 -2.03
CA ILE A 24 6.24 11.48 -2.40
C ILE A 24 6.16 11.42 -3.94
N ASP A 25 6.88 10.51 -4.60
CA ASP A 25 6.84 10.39 -6.05
C ASP A 25 5.43 9.94 -6.54
N PRO A 26 4.67 10.80 -7.27
CA PRO A 26 3.33 10.47 -7.75
C PRO A 26 3.32 9.26 -8.69
N TRP A 27 4.42 8.99 -9.39
CA TRP A 27 4.55 7.83 -10.26
C TRP A 27 4.54 6.51 -9.48
N SER A 28 5.16 6.52 -8.29
CA SER A 28 5.13 5.37 -7.38
C SER A 28 3.72 5.16 -6.82
N VAL A 29 3.05 6.25 -6.42
CA VAL A 29 1.67 6.22 -5.93
C VAL A 29 0.70 5.70 -6.98
N PHE A 30 0.87 6.12 -8.25
CA PHE A 30 0.07 5.62 -9.36
C PHE A 30 0.21 4.10 -9.52
N LYS A 31 1.43 3.57 -9.53
CA LYS A 31 1.67 2.13 -9.69
C LYS A 31 1.07 1.32 -8.55
N VAL A 32 1.32 1.72 -7.31
CA VAL A 32 0.79 1.03 -6.11
C VAL A 32 -0.73 1.12 -6.09
N GLY A 33 -1.28 2.31 -6.33
CA GLY A 33 -2.72 2.55 -6.40
C GLY A 33 -3.41 1.72 -7.48
N LEU A 34 -2.84 1.65 -8.69
CA LEU A 34 -3.39 0.88 -9.80
C LEU A 34 -3.49 -0.61 -9.44
N VAL A 35 -2.41 -1.19 -8.89
CA VAL A 35 -2.39 -2.61 -8.50
C VAL A 35 -3.42 -2.86 -7.39
N PHE A 36 -3.47 -1.99 -6.38
CA PHE A 36 -4.42 -2.11 -5.28
C PHE A 36 -5.88 -2.09 -5.75
N HIS A 37 -6.26 -1.10 -6.57
CA HIS A 37 -7.63 -0.98 -7.07
C HIS A 37 -8.00 -2.11 -8.03
N LEU A 38 -7.06 -2.61 -8.84
CA LEU A 38 -7.30 -3.79 -9.67
C LEU A 38 -7.57 -5.04 -8.83
N VAL A 39 -6.79 -5.29 -7.79
CA VAL A 39 -7.02 -6.42 -6.87
C VAL A 39 -8.39 -6.30 -6.20
N LEU A 40 -8.71 -5.12 -5.66
CA LEU A 40 -10.03 -4.87 -5.06
C LEU A 40 -11.17 -5.09 -6.05
N TYR A 41 -11.02 -4.64 -7.30
CA TYR A 41 -12.02 -4.84 -8.34
C TYR A 41 -12.29 -6.31 -8.61
N PHE A 42 -11.24 -7.15 -8.72
CA PHE A 42 -11.44 -8.58 -8.89
C PHE A 42 -12.11 -9.22 -7.68
N VAL A 43 -11.73 -8.83 -6.46
CA VAL A 43 -12.38 -9.33 -5.23
C VAL A 43 -13.88 -9.00 -5.23
N VAL A 44 -14.24 -7.76 -5.54
CA VAL A 44 -15.65 -7.32 -5.60
C VAL A 44 -16.40 -8.04 -6.72
N LEU A 45 -15.80 -8.17 -7.91
CA LEU A 45 -16.42 -8.82 -9.05
C LEU A 45 -16.68 -10.31 -8.78
N ILE A 46 -15.69 -11.03 -8.24
CA ILE A 46 -15.86 -12.43 -7.82
C ILE A 46 -16.94 -12.54 -6.74
N SER A 47 -16.93 -11.64 -5.75
CA SER A 47 -17.94 -11.62 -4.68
C SER A 47 -19.36 -11.43 -5.26
N LEU A 48 -19.53 -10.54 -6.24
CA LEU A 48 -20.80 -10.31 -6.90
C LEU A 48 -21.27 -11.55 -7.69
N VAL A 49 -20.35 -12.20 -8.42
CA VAL A 49 -20.65 -13.45 -9.14
C VAL A 49 -21.09 -14.55 -8.17
N LEU A 50 -20.39 -14.71 -7.04
CA LEU A 50 -20.75 -15.69 -6.03
C LEU A 50 -22.12 -15.39 -5.41
N LEU A 51 -22.37 -14.14 -5.03
CA LEU A 51 -23.64 -13.70 -4.47
C LEU A 51 -24.79 -13.98 -5.44
N TRP A 52 -24.60 -13.69 -6.72
CA TRP A 52 -25.59 -13.97 -7.76
C TRP A 52 -25.87 -15.46 -7.93
N ASN A 53 -24.83 -16.32 -7.94
CA ASN A 53 -25.03 -17.77 -8.01
C ASN A 53 -25.87 -18.28 -6.83
N VAL A 54 -25.63 -17.76 -5.62
CA VAL A 54 -26.43 -18.10 -4.43
C VAL A 54 -27.88 -17.61 -4.57
N ALA A 55 -28.07 -16.37 -5.06
CA ALA A 55 -29.40 -15.80 -5.28
C ALA A 55 -30.21 -16.59 -6.31
N GLN A 56 -29.57 -17.04 -7.40
CA GLN A 56 -30.19 -17.93 -8.39
C GLN A 56 -30.53 -19.29 -7.79
N SER A 57 -29.58 -19.92 -7.08
CA SER A 57 -29.81 -21.24 -6.46
C SER A 57 -30.91 -21.25 -5.40
N THR A 58 -31.14 -20.11 -4.74
CA THR A 58 -32.17 -19.97 -3.69
C THR A 58 -33.52 -19.56 -4.28
N GLY A 59 -33.60 -19.27 -5.59
CA GLY A 59 -34.82 -18.75 -6.23
C GLY A 59 -35.18 -17.34 -5.76
N THR A 60 -34.23 -16.60 -5.17
CA THR A 60 -34.46 -15.23 -4.69
C THR A 60 -34.80 -14.30 -5.84
N ILE A 61 -34.17 -14.49 -7.00
CA ILE A 61 -34.43 -13.70 -8.21
C ILE A 61 -35.86 -13.90 -8.70
N GLU A 62 -36.30 -15.15 -8.76
CA GLU A 62 -37.65 -15.50 -9.23
C GLU A 62 -38.74 -15.00 -8.28
N ASN A 63 -38.51 -15.02 -6.97
CA ASN A 63 -39.40 -14.39 -5.99
C ASN A 63 -39.51 -12.86 -6.17
N VAL A 64 -38.40 -12.21 -6.53
CA VAL A 64 -38.39 -10.77 -6.80
C VAL A 64 -39.09 -10.45 -8.12
N GLU A 65 -38.88 -11.24 -9.17
CA GLU A 65 -39.58 -11.08 -10.46
C GLU A 65 -41.09 -11.21 -10.27
N ASN A 66 -41.57 -12.27 -9.60
CA ASN A 66 -42.99 -12.46 -9.30
C ASN A 66 -43.57 -11.30 -8.45
N PHE A 67 -42.80 -10.77 -7.50
CA PHE A 67 -43.21 -9.60 -6.72
C PHE A 67 -43.33 -8.35 -7.60
N MET A 68 -42.38 -8.11 -8.49
CA MET A 68 -42.39 -6.96 -9.40
C MET A 68 -43.54 -7.04 -10.43
N GLU A 69 -43.84 -8.22 -10.95
CA GLU A 69 -45.01 -8.46 -11.80
C GLU A 69 -46.33 -8.14 -11.08
N SER A 70 -46.40 -8.42 -9.76
CA SER A 70 -47.58 -8.07 -8.95
C SER A 70 -47.84 -6.55 -8.84
N PHE A 71 -46.82 -5.71 -9.10
CA PHE A 71 -46.95 -4.25 -9.17
C PHE A 71 -47.34 -3.74 -10.58
N GLY A 72 -47.62 -4.62 -11.55
CA GLY A 72 -48.09 -4.25 -12.88
C GLY A 72 -46.99 -3.93 -13.89
N TRP A 73 -45.75 -4.39 -13.65
CA TRP A 73 -44.67 -4.32 -14.63
C TRP A 73 -44.77 -5.52 -15.57
N GLU A 74 -44.91 -5.30 -16.89
CA GLU A 74 -44.93 -6.39 -17.88
C GLU A 74 -43.56 -7.09 -17.92
N THR A 75 -43.54 -8.36 -17.51
CA THR A 75 -42.49 -9.37 -17.74
C THR A 75 -41.06 -8.83 -17.63
N PHE A 76 -40.63 -8.48 -16.42
CA PHE A 76 -39.26 -8.07 -16.17
C PHE A 76 -38.36 -9.30 -16.00
N SER A 77 -37.76 -9.79 -17.09
CA SER A 77 -36.76 -10.85 -17.02
C SER A 77 -35.38 -10.26 -16.68
N PHE A 78 -34.79 -10.64 -15.55
CA PHE A 78 -33.42 -10.26 -15.20
C PHE A 78 -32.43 -10.98 -16.16
N GLU A 79 -32.05 -10.33 -17.25
CA GLU A 79 -30.92 -10.79 -18.08
C GLU A 79 -29.61 -10.62 -17.31
N GLY A 80 -29.30 -11.60 -16.45
CA GLY A 80 -28.09 -11.60 -15.63
C GLY A 80 -26.83 -11.38 -16.46
N GLY A 81 -26.75 -11.95 -17.66
CA GLY A 81 -25.60 -11.81 -18.56
C GLY A 81 -25.33 -10.36 -19.00
N ALA A 82 -26.36 -9.61 -19.38
CA ALA A 82 -26.23 -8.22 -19.80
C ALA A 82 -25.85 -7.32 -18.61
N LEU A 83 -26.44 -7.57 -17.45
CA LEU A 83 -26.14 -6.84 -16.22
C LEU A 83 -24.70 -7.07 -15.75
N PHE A 84 -24.21 -8.31 -15.74
CA PHE A 84 -22.83 -8.61 -15.40
C PHE A 84 -21.83 -7.95 -16.32
N LYS A 85 -22.10 -7.94 -17.64
CA LYS A 85 -21.25 -7.26 -18.61
C LYS A 85 -21.20 -5.76 -18.34
N ASN A 86 -22.36 -5.13 -18.13
CA ASN A 86 -22.44 -3.70 -17.87
C ASN A 86 -21.77 -3.32 -16.54
N LEU A 87 -21.99 -4.09 -15.48
CA LEU A 87 -21.34 -3.91 -14.18
C LEU A 87 -19.82 -4.11 -14.27
N SER A 88 -19.35 -5.08 -15.05
CA SER A 88 -17.91 -5.31 -15.22
C SER A 88 -17.24 -4.11 -15.88
N ILE A 89 -17.83 -3.57 -16.95
CA ILE A 89 -17.31 -2.38 -17.65
C ILE A 89 -17.36 -1.15 -16.73
N PHE A 90 -18.48 -0.94 -16.04
CA PHE A 90 -18.64 0.16 -15.10
C PHE A 90 -17.65 0.07 -13.94
N GLY A 91 -17.41 -1.12 -13.40
CA GLY A 91 -16.44 -1.33 -12.34
C GLY A 91 -15.01 -1.08 -12.81
N LEU A 92 -14.67 -1.40 -14.06
CA LEU A 92 -13.36 -1.05 -14.63
C LEU A 92 -13.19 0.47 -14.74
N PHE A 93 -14.24 1.18 -15.15
CA PHE A 93 -14.24 2.65 -15.17
C PHE A 93 -14.04 3.23 -13.76
N MET A 94 -14.71 2.65 -12.76
CA MET A 94 -14.54 3.05 -11.35
C MET A 94 -13.10 2.83 -10.84
N VAL A 95 -12.43 1.74 -11.22
CA VAL A 95 -11.01 1.51 -10.88
C VAL A 95 -10.12 2.65 -11.37
N ILE A 96 -10.32 3.07 -12.62
CA ILE A 96 -9.54 4.15 -13.22
C ILE A 96 -9.81 5.46 -12.49
N LEU A 97 -11.09 5.77 -12.19
CA LEU A 97 -11.47 6.96 -11.44
C LEU A 97 -10.84 6.99 -10.04
N PHE A 98 -10.97 5.91 -9.27
CA PHE A 98 -10.42 5.85 -7.92
C PHE A 98 -8.89 5.89 -7.92
N THR A 99 -8.24 5.25 -8.88
CA THR A 99 -6.78 5.34 -9.03
C THR A 99 -6.35 6.77 -9.33
N GLY A 100 -7.05 7.46 -10.25
CA GLY A 100 -6.80 8.86 -10.56
C GLY A 100 -6.98 9.78 -9.35
N LEU A 101 -8.07 9.57 -8.60
CA LEU A 101 -8.34 10.30 -7.35
C LEU A 101 -7.24 10.06 -6.31
N TRP A 102 -6.76 8.82 -6.19
CA TRP A 102 -5.68 8.45 -5.27
C TRP A 102 -4.37 9.20 -5.59
N VAL A 103 -4.00 9.26 -6.86
CA VAL A 103 -2.82 10.02 -7.31
C VAL A 103 -3.00 11.52 -7.13
N LEU A 104 -4.22 12.03 -7.37
CA LEU A 104 -4.54 13.43 -7.16
C LEU A 104 -4.36 13.82 -5.69
N ILE A 105 -4.86 12.99 -4.76
CA ILE A 105 -4.69 13.21 -3.31
C ILE A 105 -3.20 13.26 -2.95
N ALA A 106 -2.39 12.34 -3.48
CA ALA A 106 -0.95 12.37 -3.22
C ALA A 106 -0.27 13.61 -3.78
N THR A 107 -0.65 14.05 -4.98
CA THR A 107 -0.14 15.29 -5.58
C THR A 107 -0.51 16.51 -4.74
N ILE A 108 -1.76 16.62 -4.29
CA ILE A 108 -2.22 17.70 -3.41
C ILE A 108 -1.48 17.67 -2.08
N PHE A 109 -1.28 16.49 -1.50
CA PHE A 109 -0.51 16.33 -0.26
C PHE A 109 0.92 16.87 -0.43
N ASN A 110 1.59 16.53 -1.52
CA ASN A 110 2.94 17.03 -1.81
C ASN A 110 2.97 18.57 -1.88
N LEU A 111 2.00 19.17 -2.59
CA LEU A 111 1.89 20.63 -2.70
C LEU A 111 1.69 21.29 -1.32
N ILE A 112 0.87 20.70 -0.46
CA ILE A 112 0.66 21.19 0.91
C ILE A 112 1.95 21.05 1.73
N THR A 113 2.66 19.93 1.63
CA THR A 113 3.90 19.74 2.39
C THR A 113 5.02 20.66 1.95
N ASP A 114 5.13 20.95 0.66
CA ASP A 114 6.09 21.94 0.15
C ASP A 114 5.78 23.34 0.69
N LEU A 115 4.49 23.71 0.73
CA LEU A 115 4.02 24.98 1.31
C LEU A 115 4.29 25.10 2.81
N VAL A 116 4.15 24.02 3.58
CA VAL A 116 4.35 24.00 5.04
C VAL A 116 5.83 23.84 5.44
N GLY A 117 6.70 23.45 4.51
CA GLY A 117 8.14 23.26 4.75
C GLY A 117 8.57 21.82 5.09
N GLY A 118 7.74 20.83 4.77
CA GLY A 118 8.06 19.39 4.77
C GLY A 118 8.06 18.69 6.13
N ILE A 119 8.07 17.35 6.11
CA ILE A 119 8.15 16.51 7.32
C ILE A 119 9.62 16.17 7.62
N ARG A 120 10.14 16.67 8.74
CA ARG A 120 11.49 16.35 9.23
C ARG A 120 11.51 14.98 9.90
N VAL A 121 12.18 14.00 9.30
CA VAL A 121 12.37 12.67 9.90
C VAL A 121 13.79 12.57 10.46
N THR A 122 13.93 12.16 11.71
CA THR A 122 15.24 11.94 12.34
C THR A 122 15.56 10.45 12.33
N VAL A 123 16.51 10.03 11.50
CA VAL A 123 16.99 8.64 11.47
C VAL A 123 18.18 8.53 12.42
N LEU A 124 18.10 7.59 13.35
CA LEU A 124 19.19 7.24 14.26
C LEU A 124 19.94 6.06 13.64
N GLU A 125 21.05 6.32 12.98
CA GLU A 125 21.94 5.24 12.51
C GLU A 125 22.82 4.82 13.69
N GLU A 126 22.64 3.60 14.16
CA GLU A 126 23.55 2.98 15.13
C GLU A 126 24.77 2.48 14.36
N GLU A 127 25.87 3.25 14.39
CA GLU A 127 27.18 2.71 14.06
C GLU A 127 27.54 1.69 15.15
N VAL A 128 27.11 0.44 14.96
CA VAL A 128 27.75 -0.70 15.62
C VAL A 128 29.13 -0.80 14.99
N ARG A 129 30.14 -0.18 15.61
CA ARG A 129 31.52 -0.54 15.35
C ARG A 129 31.60 -2.05 15.56
N ALA A 130 31.82 -2.80 14.48
CA ALA A 130 32.38 -4.13 14.54
C ALA A 130 33.75 -4.01 15.24
N SER A 131 33.72 -3.99 16.56
CA SER A 131 34.86 -4.20 17.40
C SER A 131 35.05 -5.71 17.46
N ASP A 132 35.59 -6.27 16.39
CA ASP A 132 36.36 -7.50 16.51
C ASP A 132 37.83 -7.13 16.31
N ASN A 133 38.49 -6.99 17.46
CA ASN A 133 39.93 -7.01 17.66
C ASN A 133 40.22 -8.38 18.33
N PRO A 134 41.45 -8.84 18.60
CA PRO A 134 42.76 -8.80 17.94
C PRO A 134 43.37 -10.23 17.76
N LEU A 135 43.91 -10.56 16.59
CA LEU A 135 44.85 -11.67 16.37
C LEU A 135 45.25 -11.67 14.89
N VAL A 136 46.51 -11.97 14.55
CA VAL A 136 47.00 -12.52 13.25
C VAL A 136 48.24 -11.87 12.59
N GLU A 137 48.91 -10.86 13.16
CA GLU A 137 50.32 -10.61 12.78
C GLU A 137 51.16 -10.44 14.06
N ALA A 138 51.68 -11.49 14.73
CA ALA A 138 52.26 -12.73 14.21
C ALA A 138 53.31 -12.47 13.11
N GLY A 139 54.22 -11.53 13.40
CA GLY A 139 55.50 -11.33 12.74
C GLY A 139 56.46 -10.64 13.70
N VAL A 140 56.59 -11.09 14.95
CA VAL A 140 57.75 -11.91 15.35
C VAL A 140 58.52 -12.44 14.14
N THR A 141 59.54 -11.71 13.70
CA THR A 141 60.91 -12.14 13.31
C THR A 141 61.46 -11.23 12.22
N GLU A 142 62.30 -10.27 12.61
CA GLU A 142 63.44 -9.68 11.89
C GLU A 142 63.96 -8.61 12.87
N GLN A 143 64.85 -8.92 13.82
CA GLN A 143 66.30 -9.14 13.66
C GLN A 143 66.94 -8.23 12.62
#